data_AF-A0A699W543-F1
#
_entry.id   AF-A0A699W543-F1
#
_cell.length_a   1.000
_cell.length_b   1.000
_cell.length_c   1.000
_cell.angle_alpha   90.00
_cell.angle_beta   90.00
_cell.angle_gamma   90.00
#
_symmetry.space_group_name_H-M   'P 1'
#
loop_
_entity.id
_entity.type
_entity.pdbx_description
1 polymer ?
#
loop_
_entity_poly.entity_id
_entity_poly.type
_entity_poly.pdbx_seq_one_letter_code
_entity_poly.pdbx_strand_id
1 'polypeptide(L)' 'MRKLKMPLFDGEDVYRWVYQVVRFFEVHGLITTEDRLRAAVLSLEGSALSWFRWINNREPFRSWEELKRRLLHRFQPS' A
#
# COMPACT_ATOMS: atom_id res chain seq x y z
N MET A 1 -20.88 -9.88 -11.07
CA MET A 1 -19.71 -9.00 -10.87
C MET A 1 -18.85 -9.56 -9.75
N ARG A 2 -17.58 -9.88 -10.02
CA ARG A 2 -16.65 -10.36 -8.98
C ARG A 2 -16.19 -9.13 -8.19
N LYS A 3 -16.64 -8.97 -6.93
CA LYS A 3 -16.11 -7.92 -6.06
C LYS A 3 -14.63 -8.18 -5.86
N LEU A 4 -13.76 -7.30 -6.36
CA LEU A 4 -12.33 -7.41 -6.14
C LEU A 4 -12.07 -7.14 -4.66
N LYS A 5 -11.59 -8.14 -3.91
CA LYS A 5 -11.20 -7.93 -2.52
C LYS A 5 -9.92 -7.10 -2.50
N MET A 6 -9.78 -6.25 -1.49
CA MET A 6 -8.55 -5.47 -1.32
C MET A 6 -7.37 -6.42 -1.04
N PRO A 7 -6.25 -6.29 -1.76
CA PRO A 7 -5.11 -7.17 -1.57
C PRO A 7 -4.38 -6.83 -0.27
N LEU A 8 -4.11 -7.84 0.56
CA LEU A 8 -3.32 -7.67 1.78
C LEU A 8 -1.82 -7.73 1.46
N PHE A 9 -1.01 -7.06 2.27
CA PHE A 9 0.45 -7.01 2.14
C PHE A 9 1.13 -7.21 3.48
N ASP A 10 1.84 -8.31 3.61
CA ASP A 10 2.61 -8.68 4.80
C ASP A 10 4.11 -8.36 4.68
N GLY A 11 4.57 -8.00 3.49
CA GLY A 11 5.98 -7.75 3.15
C GLY A 11 6.49 -8.57 1.97
N GLU A 12 5.76 -9.61 1.53
CA GLU A 12 6.17 -10.47 0.43
C GLU A 12 5.71 -9.93 -0.94
N ASP A 13 6.61 -9.97 -1.93
CA ASP A 13 6.34 -9.59 -3.33
C ASP A 13 5.65 -8.21 -3.48
N VAL A 14 6.37 -7.16 -3.07
CA VAL A 14 5.88 -5.77 -3.12
C VAL A 14 5.44 -5.34 -4.52
N TYR A 15 6.07 -5.88 -5.58
CA TYR A 15 5.71 -5.55 -6.96
C TYR A 15 4.34 -6.09 -7.33
N ARG A 16 4.04 -7.35 -6.99
CA ARG A 16 2.72 -7.94 -7.19
C ARG A 16 1.66 -7.21 -6.38
N TRP A 17 1.94 -6.88 -5.12
CA TRP A 17 0.98 -6.15 -4.30
C TRP A 17 0.68 -4.76 -4.87
N VAL A 18 1.72 -3.99 -5.27
CA VAL A 18 1.53 -2.68 -5.91
C VAL A 18 0.68 -2.80 -7.17
N TYR A 19 0.94 -3.81 -8.02
CA TYR A 19 0.12 -4.05 -9.21
C TYR A 19 -1.35 -4.28 -8.85
N GLN A 20 -1.62 -5.13 -7.85
CA GLN A 20 -2.99 -5.44 -7.43
C GLN A 20 -3.71 -4.25 -6.81
N VAL A 21 -3.03 -3.45 -5.98
CA VAL A 21 -3.65 -2.31 -5.30
C VAL A 21 -3.95 -1.16 -6.27
N VAL A 22 -3.09 -0.94 -7.28
CA VAL A 22 -3.34 0.05 -8.34
C VAL A 22 -4.58 -0.35 -9.14
N ARG A 23 -4.70 -1.63 -9.53
CA ARG A 23 -5.90 -2.17 -10.18
C ARG A 23 -7.15 -2.04 -9.30
N PHE A 24 -7.00 -2.21 -7.99
CA PHE A 24 -8.10 -2.02 -7.05
C PHE A 24 -8.57 -0.56 -7.04
N PHE A 25 -7.66 0.41 -7.03
CA PHE A 25 -8.01 1.84 -7.10
C PHE A 25 -8.75 2.19 -8.39
N GLU A 26 -8.30 1.67 -9.52
CA GLU A 26 -8.94 1.89 -10.83
C GLU A 26 -10.37 1.35 -10.85
N VAL A 27 -10.57 0.11 -10.40
CA VAL A 27 -11.89 -0.55 -10.41
C VAL A 27 -12.88 0.12 -9.44
N HIS A 28 -12.40 0.62 -8.31
CA HIS A 28 -13.25 1.27 -7.30
C HIS A 28 -13.34 2.79 -7.44
N GLY A 29 -12.69 3.37 -8.46
CA GLY A 29 -12.72 4.82 -8.70
C GLY A 29 -12.09 5.64 -7.56
N LEU A 30 -11.04 5.13 -6.91
CA LEU A 30 -10.30 5.92 -5.92
C LEU A 30 -9.40 6.92 -6.64
N ILE A 31 -9.81 8.19 -6.65
CA ILE A 31 -9.16 9.26 -7.43
C ILE A 31 -8.26 10.12 -6.54
N THR A 32 -8.64 10.34 -5.27
CA THR A 32 -7.87 11.23 -4.39
C THR A 32 -6.63 10.52 -3.83
N THR A 33 -5.56 11.29 -3.64
CA THR A 33 -4.34 10.83 -2.99
C THR A 33 -4.60 10.29 -1.58
N GLU A 34 -5.52 10.93 -0.85
CA GLU A 34 -5.86 10.58 0.53
C GLU A 34 -6.62 9.25 0.61
N ASP A 35 -7.60 9.01 -0.27
CA ASP A 35 -8.36 7.76 -0.30
C ASP A 35 -7.48 6.58 -0.70
N ARG A 36 -6.59 6.78 -1.70
CA ARG A 36 -5.61 5.77 -2.09
C ARG A 36 -4.65 5.44 -0.95
N LEU A 37 -4.17 6.47 -0.25
CA LEU A 37 -3.29 6.28 0.91
C LEU A 37 -4.01 5.49 2.02
N ARG A 38 -5.23 5.90 2.39
CA ARG A 38 -6.04 5.21 3.41
C ARG A 38 -6.28 3.74 3.03
N ALA A 39 -6.70 3.48 1.79
CA ALA A 39 -6.92 2.13 1.29
C ALA A 39 -5.61 1.32 1.34
N ALA A 40 -4.50 1.85 0.82
CA ALA A 40 -3.21 1.16 0.87
C ALA A 40 -2.77 0.82 2.30
N VAL A 41 -2.93 1.74 3.25
CA VAL A 41 -2.58 1.53 4.66
C VAL A 41 -3.46 0.44 5.30
N LEU A 42 -4.76 0.42 4.98
CA LEU A 42 -5.70 -0.60 5.45
C LEU A 42 -5.40 -2.00 4.91
N SER A 43 -4.64 -2.12 3.81
CA SER A 43 -4.16 -3.42 3.29
C SER A 43 -2.86 -3.91 3.93
N LEU A 44 -2.19 -3.11 4.76
CA LEU A 44 -0.93 -3.53 5.35
C LEU A 44 -1.17 -4.46 6.54
N GLU A 45 -0.42 -5.56 6.59
CA GLU A 45 -0.42 -6.52 7.68
C GLU A 45 1.02 -6.92 8.05
N GLY A 46 1.17 -7.73 9.09
CA GLY A 46 2.46 -8.33 9.47
C GLY A 46 3.64 -7.37 9.55
N SER A 47 4.71 -7.69 8.81
CA SER A 47 5.95 -6.92 8.82
C SER A 47 5.81 -5.55 8.15
N ALA A 48 4.98 -5.46 7.11
CA ALA A 48 4.71 -4.21 6.41
C ALA A 48 3.97 -3.21 7.29
N LEU A 49 2.93 -3.65 8.02
CA LEU A 49 2.20 -2.79 8.96
C LEU A 49 3.10 -2.33 10.12
N SER A 50 3.93 -3.24 10.64
CA SER A 50 4.87 -2.92 11.72
C SER A 50 5.87 -1.85 11.30
N TRP A 51 6.44 -1.99 10.09
CA TRP A 51 7.32 -1.00 9.50
C TRP A 51 6.61 0.34 9.27
N PHE A 52 5.41 0.32 8.71
CA PHE A 52 4.62 1.54 8.47
C PHE A 52 4.39 2.32 9.76
N ARG A 53 3.95 1.66 10.84
CA ARG A 53 3.72 2.31 12.15
C ARG A 53 4.99 2.97 12.68
N TRP A 54 6.13 2.29 12.57
CA TRP A 54 7.41 2.83 13.03
C TRP A 54 7.85 4.07 12.27
N ILE A 55 7.78 4.05 10.94
CA ILE A 55 8.22 5.20 10.12
C ILE A 55 7.21 6.34 10.17
N ASN A 56 5.90 6.05 10.14
CA ASN A 56 4.85 7.06 10.13
C ASN A 56 4.83 7.91 11.41
N ASN A 57 5.20 7.33 12.56
CA ASN A 57 5.34 8.09 13.81
C ASN A 57 6.50 9.09 13.79
N ARG A 58 7.49 8.91 12.90
CA ARG A 58 8.66 9.79 12.76
C ARG A 58 8.48 10.76 11.62
N GLU A 59 7.94 10.26 10.52
CA GLU A 59 7.76 10.97 9.27
C GLU A 59 6.44 10.52 8.63
N PRO A 60 5.34 11.26 8.89
CA PRO A 60 4.02 10.89 8.39
C PRO A 60 3.95 10.93 6.87
N PHE A 61 3.31 9.93 6.28
CA PHE A 61 3.07 9.86 4.83
C PHE A 61 2.02 10.88 4.41
N ARG A 62 2.28 11.58 3.30
CA ARG A 62 1.34 12.58 2.74
C ARG A 62 0.64 12.10 1.48
N SER A 63 1.14 11.04 0.85
CA SER A 63 0.57 10.50 -0.37
C SER A 63 0.78 9.01 -0.55
N TRP A 64 -0.08 8.40 -1.35
CA TRP A 64 0.11 7.04 -1.84
C TRP A 64 1.43 6.89 -2.57
N GLU A 65 1.82 7.87 -3.39
CA GLU A 65 3.05 7.83 -4.19
C GLU A 65 4.29 7.77 -3.30
N GLU A 66 4.27 8.46 -2.16
CA GLU A 66 5.31 8.41 -1.16
C GLU A 66 5.36 7.04 -0.46
N LEU A 67 4.21 6.53 0.00
CA LEU A 67 4.11 5.21 0.61
C LEU A 67 4.64 4.12 -0.34
N LYS A 68 4.18 4.14 -1.59
CA LYS A 68 4.61 3.20 -2.65
C LYS A 68 6.12 3.21 -2.83
N ARG A 69 6.74 4.38 -2.97
CA ARG A 69 8.21 4.49 -3.13
C ARG A 69 8.96 3.86 -1.97
N ARG A 70 8.56 4.18 -0.73
CA ARG A 70 9.25 3.69 0.47
C ARG A 70 9.04 2.18 0.68
N LEU A 71 7.84 1.66 0.37
CA LEU A 71 7.57 0.23 0.37
C LEU A 71 8.43 -0.52 -0.64
N LEU A 72 8.49 -0.02 -1.89
CA LEU A 72 9.34 -0.59 -2.93
C LEU A 72 10.81 -0.63 -2.49
N HIS A 73 11.33 0.48 -1.95
CA HIS A 73 12.71 0.51 -1.44
C HIS A 73 12.95 -0.49 -0.30
N ARG A 74 11.97 -0.69 0.59
CA ARG A 74 12.11 -1.52 1.80
C ARG A 74 11.92 -3.02 1.57
N PHE A 75 11.04 -3.39 0.64
CA PHE A 75 10.56 -4.77 0.44
C PHE A 75 10.86 -5.29 -0.98
N GLN A 76 11.58 -4.54 -1.81
CA GLN A 76 12.14 -5.11 -3.04
C GLN A 76 13.04 -6.30 -2.69
N PRO A 77 13.07 -7.34 -3.55
CA PRO A 77 14.07 -8.39 -3.46
C PRO A 77 15.48 -7.79 -3.43
N SER A 78 16.36 -8.40 -2.63
CA SER A 78 17.79 -8.05 -2.59
C SER A 78 18.50 -8.45 -3.88
#